data_AF-X1JDE6-F1
#
_entry.id   AF-X1JDE6-F1
#
_cell.length_a   1.000
_cell.length_b   1.000
_cell.length_c   1.000
_cell.angle_alpha   90.00
_cell.angle_beta   90.00
_cell.angle_gamma   90.00
#
_symmetry.space_group_name_H-M   'P 1'
#
loop_
_entity.id
_entity.type
_entity.pdbx_description
1 polymer ?
#
loop_
_entity_poly.entity_id
_entity_poly.type
_entity_poly.pdbx_seq_one_letter_code
_entity_poly.pdbx_strand_id
1 'polypeptide(L)'
;NELKKTTKLGTNLERRANSRSVELERMSKMQRISNEYSNLVLQIADSEFNRIITALHLPNSLKIDCLFVFKNIWKNLKKGTKGRSAEKLVPVILFMVSKVKAINFDFIKFKNILNVSKSDFKAILMEASRYYPAYAKRDRKQLILKKIYEICLSFNFNNDFTKIANIILLRFWPFIKN
;
A
#
# COMPACT_ATOMS: atom_id res chain seq x y z
N ASN A 1 -3.27 43.10 -25.17
CA ASN A 1 -4.32 42.06 -25.20
C ASN A 1 -4.06 41.03 -24.10
N GLU A 2 -4.45 41.34 -22.86
CA GLU A 2 -4.45 40.38 -21.76
C GLU A 2 -5.89 40.15 -21.29
N LEU A 3 -6.43 38.99 -21.65
CA LEU A 3 -7.73 38.51 -21.20
C LEU A 3 -7.62 38.06 -19.73
N LYS A 4 -7.93 38.96 -18.80
CA LYS A 4 -8.27 38.61 -17.41
C LYS A 4 -9.50 37.70 -17.43
N LYS A 5 -9.30 36.39 -17.21
CA LYS A 5 -10.38 35.47 -16.82
C LYS A 5 -10.86 35.85 -15.42
N THR A 6 -11.82 36.76 -15.34
CA THR A 6 -12.55 37.07 -14.10
C THR A 6 -13.54 35.94 -13.85
N THR A 7 -13.22 35.06 -12.93
CA THR A 7 -14.24 34.23 -12.27
C THR A 7 -15.26 35.18 -11.64
N LYS A 8 -16.47 35.24 -12.23
CA LYS A 8 -17.62 36.03 -11.77
C LYS A 8 -18.15 35.51 -10.42
N LEU A 9 -17.38 35.69 -9.36
CA LEU A 9 -17.83 35.51 -7.99
C LEU A 9 -17.75 36.90 -7.35
N GLY A 10 -18.93 37.47 -7.11
CA GLY A 10 -19.15 38.83 -6.62
C GLY A 10 -18.32 39.24 -5.39
N THR A 11 -18.51 40.49 -4.97
CA THR A 11 -17.77 41.10 -3.87
C THR A 11 -17.92 40.31 -2.56
N ASN A 12 -16.96 40.44 -1.62
CA ASN A 12 -17.00 39.71 -0.34
C ASN A 12 -18.29 39.98 0.46
N LEU A 13 -18.91 41.15 0.27
CA LEU A 13 -20.20 41.52 0.87
C LEU A 13 -21.36 40.73 0.24
N GLU A 14 -21.41 40.63 -1.09
CA GLU A 14 -22.40 39.81 -1.81
C GLU A 14 -22.29 38.32 -1.47
N ARG A 15 -21.06 37.83 -1.24
CA ARG A 15 -20.82 36.45 -0.80
C ARG A 15 -21.36 36.18 0.59
N ARG A 16 -21.23 37.11 1.54
CA ARG A 16 -21.74 36.96 2.91
C ARG A 16 -23.26 37.12 2.99
N ALA A 17 -23.84 38.00 2.17
CA ALA A 17 -25.28 38.23 2.09
C ALA A 17 -26.06 37.05 1.47
N ASN A 18 -25.38 36.13 0.78
CA ASN A 18 -26.01 34.95 0.21
C ASN A 18 -26.43 33.96 1.32
N SER A 19 -27.67 33.48 1.31
CA SER A 19 -28.19 32.52 2.29
C SER A 19 -27.39 31.20 2.34
N ARG A 20 -26.70 30.85 1.24
CA ARG A 20 -25.81 29.68 1.16
C ARG A 20 -24.38 29.93 1.67
N SER A 21 -24.04 31.16 2.08
CA SER A 21 -22.68 31.54 2.49
C SER A 21 -22.20 30.77 3.70
N VAL A 22 -23.04 30.68 4.74
CA VAL A 22 -22.78 29.95 5.99
C VAL A 22 -22.60 28.45 5.71
N GLU A 23 -23.42 27.88 4.83
CA GLU A 23 -23.32 26.48 4.43
C GLU A 23 -22.02 26.21 3.63
N LEU A 24 -21.68 27.09 2.68
CA LEU A 24 -20.44 27.02 1.90
C LEU A 24 -19.19 27.17 2.77
N GLU A 25 -19.21 28.07 3.74
CA GLU A 25 -18.13 28.25 4.71
C GLU A 25 -17.98 27.01 5.60
N ARG A 26 -19.10 26.45 6.08
CA ARG A 26 -19.10 25.20 6.85
C ARG A 26 -18.54 24.03 6.02
N MET A 27 -18.98 23.87 4.78
CA MET A 27 -18.45 22.83 3.88
C MET A 27 -16.95 23.02 3.62
N SER A 28 -16.51 24.25 3.37
CA SER A 28 -15.09 24.58 3.15
C SER A 28 -14.25 24.26 4.39
N LYS A 29 -14.75 24.57 5.60
CA LYS A 29 -14.10 24.22 6.86
C LYS A 29 -14.02 22.70 7.03
N MET A 30 -15.10 21.96 6.75
CA MET A 30 -15.10 20.49 6.81
C MET A 30 -14.12 19.87 5.82
N GLN A 31 -14.01 20.39 4.60
CA GLN A 31 -13.03 19.95 3.60
C GLN A 31 -11.59 20.19 4.06
N ARG A 32 -11.29 21.36 4.63
CA ARG A 32 -9.95 21.66 5.18
C ARG A 32 -9.54 20.67 6.26
N ILE A 33 -10.40 20.45 7.26
CA ILE A 33 -10.16 19.49 8.34
C ILE A 33 -9.94 18.08 7.78
N SER A 34 -10.74 17.66 6.80
CA SER A 34 -10.58 16.37 6.15
C SER A 34 -9.25 16.22 5.40
N ASN A 35 -8.79 17.29 4.74
CA ASN A 35 -7.52 17.32 4.02
C ASN A 35 -6.33 17.29 4.97
N GLU A 36 -6.36 18.09 6.04
CA GLU A 36 -5.33 18.10 7.09
C GLU A 36 -5.18 16.72 7.74
N TYR A 37 -6.30 16.08 8.10
CA TYR A 37 -6.29 14.72 8.64
C TYR A 37 -5.69 13.71 7.65
N SER A 38 -6.05 13.82 6.37
CA SER A 38 -5.51 12.92 5.34
C SER A 38 -4.00 13.11 5.16
N ASN A 39 -3.51 14.35 5.24
CA ASN A 39 -2.08 14.65 5.17
C ASN A 39 -1.34 14.10 6.39
N LEU A 40 -1.89 14.27 7.59
CA LEU A 40 -1.32 13.71 8.82
C LEU A 40 -1.21 12.18 8.72
N VAL A 41 -2.25 11.51 8.23
CA VAL A 41 -2.24 10.05 8.04
C VAL A 41 -1.16 9.62 7.05
N LEU A 42 -0.96 10.36 5.96
CA LEU A 42 0.11 10.07 4.99
C LEU A 42 1.50 10.29 5.59
N GLN A 43 1.68 11.30 6.45
CA GLN A 43 2.95 11.53 7.16
C GLN A 43 3.25 10.40 8.15
N ILE A 44 2.26 9.96 8.92
CA ILE A 44 2.40 8.81 9.82
C ILE A 44 2.76 7.56 9.00
N ALA A 45 2.09 7.34 7.87
CA ALA A 45 2.36 6.20 7.01
C ALA A 45 3.79 6.25 6.44
N ASP A 46 4.27 7.40 5.95
CA ASP A 46 5.65 7.54 5.45
C ASP A 46 6.68 7.25 6.54
N SER A 47 6.50 7.80 7.74
CA SER A 47 7.37 7.54 8.90
C SER A 47 7.42 6.05 9.25
N GLU A 48 6.25 5.40 9.33
CA GLU A 48 6.17 3.98 9.65
C GLU A 48 6.77 3.09 8.53
N PHE A 49 6.56 3.45 7.25
CA PHE A 49 7.24 2.75 6.16
C PHE A 49 8.75 2.90 6.27
N ASN A 50 9.28 4.11 6.52
CA ASN A 50 10.72 4.34 6.72
C ASN A 50 11.27 3.47 7.85
N ARG A 51 10.57 3.45 9.00
CA ARG A 51 10.96 2.66 10.18
C ARG A 51 11.08 1.18 9.83
N ILE A 52 10.05 0.59 9.22
CA ILE A 52 10.00 -0.84 8.91
C ILE A 52 10.98 -1.21 7.78
N ILE A 53 11.05 -0.40 6.72
CA ILE A 53 11.97 -0.64 5.59
C ILE A 53 13.41 -0.62 6.07
N THR A 54 13.77 0.36 6.91
CA THR A 54 15.12 0.46 7.48
C THR A 54 15.43 -0.73 8.39
N ALA A 55 14.50 -1.10 9.28
CA ALA A 55 14.68 -2.22 10.20
C ALA A 55 14.81 -3.58 9.49
N LEU A 56 14.23 -3.71 8.29
CA LEU A 56 14.32 -4.92 7.47
C LEU A 56 15.39 -4.84 6.37
N HIS A 57 16.15 -3.75 6.29
CA HIS A 57 17.11 -3.48 5.22
C HIS A 57 16.52 -3.65 3.81
N LEU A 58 15.28 -3.17 3.63
CA LEU A 58 14.57 -3.22 2.36
C LEU A 58 14.97 -2.04 1.45
N PRO A 59 14.87 -2.18 0.12
CA PRO A 59 15.22 -1.11 -0.80
C PRO A 59 14.25 0.08 -0.67
N ASN A 60 14.79 1.30 -0.61
CA ASN A 60 14.00 2.53 -0.47
C ASN A 60 12.99 2.74 -1.62
N SER A 61 13.27 2.20 -2.80
CA SER A 61 12.33 2.24 -3.93
C SER A 61 10.98 1.61 -3.59
N LEU A 62 10.97 0.59 -2.73
CA LEU A 62 9.75 -0.08 -2.26
C LEU A 62 8.80 0.87 -1.51
N LYS A 63 9.34 1.89 -0.84
CA LYS A 63 8.55 2.86 -0.09
C LYS A 63 7.59 3.62 -1.00
N ILE A 64 8.06 4.04 -2.17
CA ILE A 64 7.28 4.83 -3.12
C ILE A 64 6.07 4.03 -3.58
N ASP A 65 6.27 2.75 -3.94
CA ASP A 65 5.17 1.86 -4.31
C ASP A 65 4.21 1.63 -3.15
N CYS A 66 4.75 1.42 -1.94
CA CYS A 66 3.95 1.20 -0.75
C CYS A 66 3.07 2.41 -0.43
N LEU A 67 3.58 3.64 -0.51
CA LEU A 67 2.80 4.85 -0.31
C LEU A 67 1.71 5.02 -1.37
N PHE A 68 2.03 4.72 -2.63
CA PHE A 68 1.04 4.76 -3.71
C PHE A 68 -0.11 3.77 -3.45
N VAL A 69 0.22 2.53 -3.12
CA VAL A 69 -0.78 1.48 -2.81
C VAL A 69 -1.53 1.83 -1.52
N PHE A 70 -0.85 2.31 -0.48
CA PHE A 70 -1.46 2.76 0.77
C PHE A 70 -2.52 3.82 0.51
N LYS A 71 -2.19 4.91 -0.21
CA LYS A 71 -3.14 6.00 -0.49
C LYS A 71 -4.38 5.49 -1.22
N ASN A 72 -4.19 4.59 -2.18
CA ASN A 72 -5.28 4.00 -2.96
C ASN A 72 -6.15 3.03 -2.19
N ILE A 73 -5.58 2.21 -1.30
CA ILE A 73 -6.37 1.31 -0.46
C ILE A 73 -7.05 2.11 0.64
N TRP A 74 -6.28 2.95 1.34
CA TRP A 74 -6.76 3.76 2.45
C TRP A 74 -8.01 4.53 2.02
N LYS A 75 -8.02 5.34 0.97
CA LYS A 75 -9.22 6.12 0.58
C LYS A 75 -10.52 5.31 0.42
N ASN A 76 -10.43 4.01 0.13
CA ASN A 76 -11.56 3.11 -0.11
C ASN A 76 -11.97 2.28 1.13
N LEU A 77 -11.17 2.27 2.20
CA LEU A 77 -11.52 1.55 3.43
C LEU A 77 -12.64 2.26 4.18
N LYS A 78 -13.57 1.48 4.74
CA LYS A 78 -14.69 2.01 5.52
C LYS A 78 -14.17 2.74 6.76
N LYS A 79 -14.71 3.94 7.02
CA LYS A 79 -14.40 4.72 8.23
C LYS A 79 -14.76 3.93 9.50
N GLY A 80 -13.98 4.10 10.56
CA GLY A 80 -14.18 3.40 11.85
C GLY A 80 -13.68 1.94 11.89
N THR A 81 -13.07 1.44 10.81
CA THR A 81 -12.45 0.11 10.81
C THR A 81 -11.01 0.16 11.33
N LYS A 82 -10.52 -0.97 11.84
CA LYS A 82 -9.11 -1.10 12.27
C LYS A 82 -8.11 -0.84 11.12
N GLY A 83 -8.50 -1.17 9.88
CA GLY A 83 -7.71 -0.91 8.68
C GLY A 83 -7.58 0.59 8.34
N ARG A 84 -8.35 1.47 8.98
CA ARG A 84 -8.22 2.92 8.81
C ARG A 84 -7.02 3.51 9.57
N SER A 85 -6.50 2.80 10.57
CA SER A 85 -5.26 3.20 11.26
C SER A 85 -4.07 3.03 10.32
N ALA A 86 -3.29 4.11 10.15
CA ALA A 86 -2.08 4.10 9.34
C ALA A 86 -1.10 3.03 9.83
N GLU A 87 -0.82 3.01 11.14
CA GLU A 87 0.10 2.08 11.80
C GLU A 87 -0.28 0.63 11.59
N LYS A 88 -1.59 0.31 11.55
CA LYS A 88 -2.06 -1.06 11.32
C LYS A 88 -2.08 -1.44 9.84
N LEU A 89 -2.35 -0.48 8.96
CA LEU A 89 -2.44 -0.73 7.52
C LEU A 89 -1.06 -0.79 6.86
N VAL A 90 -0.12 0.08 7.24
CA VAL A 90 1.26 0.12 6.73
C VAL A 90 1.92 -1.26 6.62
N PRO A 91 1.98 -2.09 7.67
CA PRO A 91 2.63 -3.39 7.57
C PRO A 91 1.91 -4.34 6.61
N VAL A 92 0.58 -4.26 6.52
CA VAL A 92 -0.19 -5.04 5.56
C VAL A 92 0.14 -4.63 4.12
N ILE A 93 0.23 -3.32 3.85
CA ILE A 93 0.62 -2.80 2.54
C ILE A 93 2.03 -3.25 2.18
N LEU A 94 3.00 -3.08 3.10
CA LEU A 94 4.38 -3.49 2.86
C LEU A 94 4.45 -4.97 2.51
N PHE A 95 3.75 -5.82 3.25
CA PHE A 95 3.66 -7.25 2.96
C PHE A 95 3.07 -7.50 1.57
N MET A 96 1.94 -6.89 1.23
CA MET A 96 1.28 -7.08 -0.07
C MET A 96 2.18 -6.67 -1.23
N VAL A 97 2.77 -5.48 -1.18
CA VAL A 97 3.62 -4.94 -2.25
C VAL A 97 4.88 -5.79 -2.39
N SER A 98 5.52 -6.18 -1.28
CA SER A 98 6.70 -7.05 -1.31
C SER A 98 6.40 -8.39 -1.98
N LYS A 99 5.23 -8.99 -1.71
CA LYS A 99 4.82 -10.25 -2.37
C LYS A 99 4.56 -10.09 -3.86
N VAL A 100 4.02 -8.95 -4.31
CA VAL A 100 3.85 -8.67 -5.75
C VAL A 100 5.21 -8.46 -6.43
N LYS A 101 6.13 -7.77 -5.77
CA LYS A 101 7.48 -7.50 -6.28
C LYS A 101 8.48 -8.63 -6.10
N ALA A 102 8.06 -9.78 -5.56
CA ALA A 102 8.94 -10.91 -5.19
C ALA A 102 10.08 -10.57 -4.22
N ILE A 103 9.93 -9.49 -3.45
CA ILE A 103 10.90 -9.07 -2.44
C ILE A 103 10.71 -9.92 -1.19
N ASN A 104 11.80 -10.52 -0.72
CA ASN A 104 11.80 -11.31 0.51
C ASN A 104 12.36 -10.48 1.64
N PHE A 105 11.82 -10.73 2.83
CA PHE A 105 12.33 -10.22 4.09
C PHE A 105 12.12 -11.27 5.16
N ASP A 106 12.87 -11.14 6.24
CA ASP A 106 12.73 -11.99 7.41
C ASP A 106 11.36 -11.75 8.07
N PHE A 107 10.49 -12.75 7.97
CA PHE A 107 9.13 -12.68 8.51
C PHE A 107 9.11 -12.69 10.04
N ILE A 108 10.10 -13.29 10.70
CA ILE A 108 10.21 -13.30 12.16
C ILE A 108 10.56 -11.89 12.62
N LYS A 109 11.60 -11.28 12.05
CA LYS A 109 11.95 -9.87 12.33
C LYS A 109 10.77 -8.96 12.03
N PHE A 110 10.14 -9.11 10.87
CA PHE A 110 8.97 -8.32 10.50
C PHE A 110 7.87 -8.42 11.56
N LYS A 111 7.50 -9.63 11.98
CA LYS A 111 6.47 -9.84 13.01
C LYS A 111 6.85 -9.17 14.34
N ASN A 112 8.13 -9.21 14.73
CA ASN A 112 8.59 -8.63 15.99
C ASN A 112 8.57 -7.10 16.00
N ILE A 113 8.71 -6.46 14.84
CA ILE A 113 8.62 -4.99 14.72
C ILE A 113 7.19 -4.49 14.46
N LEU A 114 6.23 -5.40 14.26
CA LEU A 114 4.81 -5.06 14.08
C LEU A 114 4.14 -4.84 15.43
N ASN A 115 3.47 -3.70 15.57
CA ASN A 115 2.52 -3.47 16.65
C ASN A 115 1.08 -3.89 16.26
N VAL A 116 0.94 -5.05 15.61
CA VAL A 116 -0.34 -5.56 15.10
C VAL A 116 -0.48 -7.03 15.44
N SER A 117 -1.62 -7.41 16.04
CA SER A 117 -1.91 -8.81 16.33
C SER A 117 -2.07 -9.62 15.04
N LYS A 118 -1.80 -10.93 15.10
CA LYS A 118 -1.93 -11.83 13.94
C LYS A 118 -3.35 -11.82 13.37
N SER A 119 -4.37 -11.76 14.22
CA SER A 119 -5.77 -11.72 13.81
C SER A 119 -6.12 -10.40 13.12
N ASP A 120 -5.70 -9.26 13.68
CA ASP A 120 -5.90 -7.95 13.07
C ASP A 120 -5.18 -7.86 11.72
N PHE A 121 -3.92 -8.31 11.65
CA PHE A 121 -3.16 -8.33 10.40
C PHE A 121 -3.88 -9.13 9.31
N LYS A 122 -4.37 -10.33 9.64
CA LYS A 122 -5.11 -11.19 8.69
C LYS A 122 -6.41 -10.53 8.23
N ALA A 123 -7.17 -9.94 9.15
CA ALA A 123 -8.43 -9.27 8.83
C ALA A 123 -8.20 -8.07 7.91
N ILE A 124 -7.22 -7.22 8.23
CA ILE A 124 -6.88 -6.05 7.42
C ILE A 124 -6.32 -6.49 6.07
N LEU A 125 -5.49 -7.53 6.01
CA LEU A 125 -5.00 -8.10 4.75
C LEU A 125 -6.13 -8.56 3.84
N MET A 126 -7.11 -9.29 4.38
CA MET A 126 -8.27 -9.73 3.63
C MET A 126 -9.06 -8.55 3.06
N GLU A 127 -9.32 -7.52 3.89
CA GLU A 127 -10.05 -6.32 3.45
C GLU A 127 -9.26 -5.53 2.39
N ALA A 128 -7.99 -5.20 2.68
CA ALA A 128 -7.11 -4.45 1.80
C ALA A 128 -6.89 -5.14 0.44
N SER A 129 -6.77 -6.47 0.43
CA SER A 129 -6.54 -7.23 -0.81
C SER A 129 -7.62 -7.04 -1.87
N ARG A 130 -8.86 -6.71 -1.47
CA ARG A 130 -9.98 -6.41 -2.38
C ARG A 130 -9.70 -5.16 -3.22
N TYR A 131 -8.92 -4.23 -2.69
CA TYR A 131 -8.58 -2.96 -3.34
C TYR A 131 -7.22 -2.99 -4.05
N TYR A 132 -6.53 -4.14 -4.05
CA TYR A 132 -5.25 -4.31 -4.75
C TYR A 132 -5.19 -5.64 -5.50
N PRO A 133 -5.85 -5.73 -6.67
CA PRO A 133 -5.95 -6.96 -7.46
C PRO A 133 -4.60 -7.56 -7.84
N ALA A 134 -3.56 -6.73 -8.00
CA ALA A 134 -2.20 -7.19 -8.27
C ALA A 134 -1.70 -8.17 -7.20
N TYR A 135 -2.09 -8.00 -5.94
CA TYR A 135 -1.79 -8.98 -4.89
C TYR A 135 -2.71 -10.19 -4.94
N ALA A 136 -4.03 -9.99 -5.06
CA ALA A 136 -5.01 -11.07 -4.99
C ALA A 136 -4.89 -12.06 -6.16
N LYS A 137 -4.62 -11.55 -7.36
CA LYS A 137 -4.53 -12.31 -8.63
C LYS A 137 -3.10 -12.63 -9.04
N ARG A 138 -2.11 -12.44 -8.17
CA ARG A 138 -0.70 -12.69 -8.51
C ARG A 138 -0.48 -14.15 -8.90
N ASP A 139 0.29 -14.37 -9.95
CA ASP A 139 0.75 -15.70 -10.30
C ASP A 139 1.90 -16.10 -9.37
N ARG A 140 1.55 -16.75 -8.25
CA ARG A 140 2.51 -17.25 -7.26
C ARG A 140 3.52 -18.22 -7.89
N LYS A 141 3.08 -19.02 -8.87
CA LYS A 141 3.93 -20.01 -9.53
C LYS A 141 5.01 -19.32 -10.35
N GLN A 142 4.60 -18.36 -11.17
CA GLN A 142 5.52 -17.57 -11.98
C GLN A 142 6.52 -16.78 -11.13
N LEU A 143 6.08 -16.22 -9.99
CA LEU A 143 6.97 -15.51 -9.06
C LEU A 143 8.05 -16.44 -8.46
N ILE A 144 7.69 -17.67 -8.11
CA ILE A 144 8.66 -18.66 -7.59
C ILE A 144 9.61 -19.11 -8.69
N LEU A 145 9.10 -19.38 -9.91
CA LEU A 145 9.92 -19.73 -11.07
C LEU A 145 10.95 -18.64 -11.38
N LYS A 146 10.54 -17.37 -11.40
CA LYS A 146 11.44 -16.23 -11.59
C LYS A 146 12.53 -16.22 -10.52
N LYS A 147 12.17 -16.48 -9.27
CA LYS A 147 13.12 -16.51 -8.16
C LYS A 147 14.11 -17.67 -8.24
N ILE A 148 13.67 -18.86 -8.67
CA ILE A 148 14.55 -20.00 -8.96
C ILE A 148 15.58 -19.59 -10.01
N TYR A 149 15.13 -18.94 -11.08
CA TYR A 149 16.02 -18.45 -12.14
C TYR A 149 17.02 -17.40 -11.64
N GLU A 150 16.59 -16.42 -10.85
CA GLU A 150 17.47 -15.42 -10.23
C GLU A 150 18.55 -16.06 -9.34
N ILE A 151 18.20 -17.09 -8.57
CA ILE A 151 19.16 -17.87 -7.77
C ILE A 151 20.13 -18.63 -8.69
N CYS A 152 19.64 -19.28 -9.75
CA CYS A 152 20.51 -20.01 -10.68
C CYS A 152 21.56 -19.07 -11.30
N LEU A 153 21.15 -17.88 -11.74
CA LEU A 153 22.07 -16.86 -12.24
C LEU A 153 23.06 -16.39 -11.16
N SER A 154 22.58 -16.09 -9.96
CA SER A 154 23.45 -15.54 -8.88
C SER A 154 24.54 -16.52 -8.44
N PHE A 155 24.26 -17.83 -8.49
CA PHE A 155 25.20 -18.88 -8.08
C PHE A 155 25.87 -19.58 -9.27
N ASN A 156 25.67 -19.10 -10.50
CA ASN A 156 26.18 -19.71 -11.73
C ASN A 156 25.82 -21.22 -11.86
N PHE A 157 24.61 -21.60 -11.45
CA PHE A 157 24.14 -22.96 -11.68
C PHE A 157 23.85 -23.20 -13.16
N ASN A 158 24.10 -24.43 -13.61
CA ASN A 158 23.82 -24.82 -14.97
C ASN A 158 22.30 -24.93 -15.24
N ASN A 159 21.94 -24.95 -16.52
CA ASN A 159 20.55 -25.06 -16.95
C ASN A 159 19.86 -26.35 -16.48
N ASP A 160 20.63 -27.41 -16.21
CA ASP A 160 20.07 -28.69 -15.74
C ASP A 160 19.55 -28.58 -14.31
N PHE A 161 20.21 -27.80 -13.44
CA PHE A 161 19.68 -27.47 -12.13
C PHE A 161 18.33 -26.74 -12.25
N THR A 162 18.22 -25.75 -13.15
CA THR A 162 16.96 -25.03 -13.37
C THR A 162 15.84 -25.95 -13.85
N LYS A 163 16.14 -26.89 -14.77
CA LYS A 163 15.17 -27.91 -15.23
C LYS A 163 14.67 -28.77 -14.07
N ILE A 164 15.59 -29.30 -13.26
CA ILE A 164 15.23 -30.16 -12.12
C ILE A 164 14.41 -29.37 -11.09
N ALA A 165 14.83 -28.15 -10.75
CA ALA A 165 14.09 -27.29 -9.82
C ALA A 165 12.67 -27.00 -10.32
N ASN A 166 12.50 -26.76 -11.63
CA ASN A 166 11.18 -26.56 -12.23
C ASN A 166 10.31 -27.83 -12.15
N ILE A 167 10.88 -29.01 -12.43
CA ILE A 167 10.16 -30.30 -12.31
C ILE A 167 9.70 -30.53 -10.87
N ILE A 168 10.57 -30.29 -9.90
CA ILE A 168 10.24 -30.40 -8.47
C ILE A 168 9.11 -29.43 -8.12
N LEU A 169 9.22 -28.15 -8.50
CA LEU A 169 8.18 -27.17 -8.23
C LEU A 169 6.83 -27.59 -8.83
N LEU A 170 6.81 -28.05 -10.09
CA LEU A 170 5.59 -28.49 -10.76
C LEU A 170 4.94 -29.69 -10.06
N ARG A 171 5.76 -30.66 -9.63
CA ARG A 171 5.31 -31.86 -8.94
C ARG A 171 4.71 -31.53 -7.58
N PHE A 172 5.32 -30.60 -6.83
CA PHE A 172 4.84 -30.22 -5.51
C PHE A 172 3.79 -29.11 -5.51
N TRP A 173 3.58 -28.44 -6.65
CA TRP A 173 2.64 -27.32 -6.75
C TRP A 173 1.24 -27.62 -6.23
N PRO A 174 0.61 -28.79 -6.53
CA PRO A 174 -0.72 -29.12 -6.03
C PRO A 174 -0.81 -29.12 -4.50
N PHE A 175 0.27 -29.46 -3.80
CA PHE A 175 0.32 -29.54 -2.33
C PHE A 175 0.66 -28.22 -1.66
N ILE A 176 1.38 -27.33 -2.37
CA ILE A 176 1.74 -25.99 -1.89
C ILE A 176 0.58 -25.00 -2.06
N LYS A 177 -0.39 -25.32 -2.94
CA LYS A 177 -1.51 -24.44 -3.33
C LYS A 177 -2.59 -24.35 -2.25
N ASN A 178 -2.23 -23.84 -1.06
CA ASN A 178 -3.11 -23.37 0.00
C ASN A 178 -2.75 -21.93 0.38
#